data_AF-A0A3C1EQ02-F1
#
_entry.id   AF-A0A3C1EQ02-F1
#
_cell.length_a   1.000
_cell.length_b   1.000
_cell.length_c   1.000
_cell.angle_alpha   90.00
_cell.angle_beta   90.00
_cell.angle_gamma   90.00
#
_symmetry.space_group_name_H-M   'P 1'
#
loop_
_entity.id
_entity.type
_entity.pdbx_description
1 polymer ?
#
loop_
_entity_poly.entity_id
_entity_poly.type
_entity_poly.pdbx_seq_one_letter_code
_entity_poly.pdbx_strand_id
1 'polypeptide(L)'
;MAWWNPFKKQEPQSSPATPDQQVATKTPTKPAPVPEPPAPELPKELSGSPLAKGMMSKFYRMWKNPAFIKQLRTLTAHMAKEGVDIKNMEAVKAWIEKNKDAIESGKFNEAPQESAKPETYVKTGPDVGRNDPCPCGSGKKYKKCCQTKA
;
A
#
# COMPACT_ATOMS: atom_id res chain seq x y z
N MET A 1 49.85 52.77 -15.50
CA MET A 1 48.47 52.25 -15.64
C MET A 1 47.69 52.69 -14.40
N ALA A 2 46.77 53.64 -14.57
CA ALA A 2 45.87 54.09 -13.52
C ALA A 2 44.61 53.23 -13.53
N TRP A 3 44.19 52.70 -12.37
CA TRP A 3 42.81 52.65 -11.85
C TRP A 3 42.86 51.89 -10.51
N TRP A 4 42.76 52.62 -9.40
CA TRP A 4 41.53 52.93 -8.65
C TRP A 4 41.21 51.85 -7.58
N ASN A 5 41.55 52.25 -6.34
CA ASN A 5 40.92 52.05 -5.03
C ASN A 5 39.37 51.94 -5.06
N PRO A 6 38.59 51.86 -3.95
CA PRO A 6 38.90 51.79 -2.51
C PRO A 6 37.90 50.91 -1.68
N PHE A 7 38.11 50.83 -0.36
CA PHE A 7 37.06 50.79 0.68
C PHE A 7 36.24 49.51 0.96
N LYS A 8 36.46 49.05 2.20
CA LYS A 8 35.46 48.80 3.26
C LYS A 8 34.57 47.55 3.17
N LYS A 9 34.93 46.60 4.04
CA LYS A 9 34.15 46.23 5.24
C LYS A 9 32.64 46.14 5.03
N GLN A 10 32.12 44.92 4.99
CA GLN A 10 30.78 44.63 5.50
C GLN A 10 30.82 43.37 6.38
N GLU A 11 30.65 43.62 7.67
CA GLU A 11 30.22 42.68 8.70
C GLU A 11 28.88 42.06 8.25
N PRO A 12 28.58 40.77 8.53
CA PRO A 12 27.21 40.29 8.38
C PRO A 12 26.38 40.92 9.50
N GLN A 13 25.72 42.02 9.16
CA GLN A 13 24.71 42.66 9.99
C GLN A 13 23.55 41.71 10.24
N SER A 14 23.11 41.76 11.50
CA SER A 14 21.76 41.55 12.02
C SER A 14 20.63 41.46 11.00
N SER A 15 19.75 40.48 11.26
CA SER A 15 18.34 40.30 10.89
C SER A 15 17.66 41.38 10.03
N PRO A 16 16.73 40.94 9.18
CA PRO A 16 15.34 41.25 9.53
C PRO A 16 14.35 40.10 9.29
N ALA A 17 13.34 40.10 10.16
CA ALA A 17 11.94 39.79 9.88
C ALA A 17 11.59 38.50 9.12
N THR A 18 11.02 37.58 9.89
CA THR A 18 9.90 36.70 9.54
C THR A 18 9.08 37.19 8.34
N PRO A 19 8.69 36.27 7.46
CA PRO A 19 7.31 36.16 7.10
C PRO A 19 6.78 34.88 7.75
N ASP A 20 5.90 35.09 8.71
CA ASP A 20 4.84 34.17 9.06
C ASP A 20 4.19 33.67 7.76
N GLN A 21 4.62 32.51 7.28
CA GLN A 21 3.93 31.80 6.22
C GLN A 21 3.61 30.42 6.74
N GLN A 22 2.55 30.42 7.54
CA GLN A 22 1.47 29.44 7.52
C GLN A 22 1.53 28.56 6.26
N VAL A 23 2.29 27.48 6.31
CA VAL A 23 2.12 26.40 5.36
C VAL A 23 1.03 25.52 5.92
N ALA A 24 -0.17 25.84 5.45
CA ALA A 24 -1.36 25.03 5.49
C ALA A 24 -1.05 23.56 5.77
N THR A 25 -1.66 23.05 6.83
CA THR A 25 -1.92 21.63 7.05
C THR A 25 -2.43 21.03 5.75
N LYS A 26 -1.54 20.42 4.96
CA LYS A 26 -1.96 19.57 3.85
C LYS A 26 -2.44 18.29 4.49
N THR A 27 -3.74 18.28 4.78
CA THR A 27 -4.53 17.08 5.03
C THR A 27 -4.00 15.96 4.14
N PRO A 28 -3.67 14.78 4.68
CA PRO A 28 -3.28 13.65 3.85
C PRO A 28 -4.44 13.40 2.87
N THR A 29 -4.19 13.65 1.59
CA THR A 29 -5.13 13.30 0.54
C THR A 29 -5.33 11.79 0.64
N LYS A 30 -6.52 11.41 1.09
CA LYS A 30 -7.05 10.05 1.00
C LYS A 30 -6.63 9.49 -0.37
N PRO A 31 -5.85 8.39 -0.43
CA PRO A 31 -5.52 7.79 -1.72
C PRO A 31 -6.83 7.56 -2.47
N ALA A 32 -6.85 8.01 -3.72
CA ALA A 32 -7.99 7.86 -4.60
C ALA A 32 -8.46 6.39 -4.56
N PRO A 33 -9.79 6.13 -4.57
CA PRO A 33 -10.28 4.77 -4.64
C PRO A 33 -9.63 4.12 -5.87
N VAL A 34 -8.84 3.06 -5.63
CA VAL A 34 -8.35 2.20 -6.70
C VAL A 34 -9.59 1.79 -7.51
N PRO A 35 -9.61 1.98 -8.84
CA PRO A 35 -10.74 1.52 -9.64
C PRO A 35 -10.95 0.05 -9.33
N GLU A 36 -12.13 -0.25 -8.80
CA GLU A 36 -12.56 -1.61 -8.47
C GLU A 36 -12.32 -2.46 -9.74
N PRO A 37 -11.56 -3.57 -9.66
CA PRO A 37 -11.38 -4.43 -10.81
C PRO A 37 -12.78 -4.79 -11.36
N PRO A 38 -12.98 -4.81 -12.69
CA PRO A 38 -14.29 -5.10 -13.26
C PRO A 38 -14.78 -6.40 -12.62
N ALA A 39 -15.95 -6.32 -11.97
CA ALA A 39 -16.54 -7.46 -11.30
C ALA A 39 -16.51 -8.64 -12.27
N PRO A 40 -16.01 -9.82 -11.85
CA PRO A 40 -15.92 -10.96 -12.75
C PRO A 40 -17.29 -11.20 -13.37
N GLU A 41 -17.38 -11.05 -14.69
CA GLU A 41 -18.65 -11.14 -15.40
C GLU A 41 -19.20 -12.56 -15.21
N LEU A 42 -20.25 -12.64 -14.40
CA LEU A 42 -20.90 -13.89 -14.07
C LEU A 42 -21.47 -14.50 -15.37
N PRO A 43 -21.23 -15.78 -15.67
CA PRO A 43 -21.74 -16.42 -16.88
C PRO A 43 -23.25 -16.19 -16.99
N LYS A 44 -23.69 -15.75 -18.18
CA LYS A 44 -25.04 -15.24 -18.47
C LYS A 44 -26.14 -16.23 -18.04
N GLU A 45 -25.85 -17.53 -18.08
CA GLU A 45 -26.71 -18.64 -17.64
C GLU A 45 -27.13 -18.55 -16.15
N LEU A 46 -26.29 -18.02 -15.27
CA LEU A 46 -26.57 -17.92 -13.83
C LEU A 46 -27.29 -16.61 -13.44
N SER A 47 -27.38 -15.65 -14.36
CA SER A 47 -27.91 -14.30 -14.12
C SER A 47 -29.44 -14.19 -14.27
N GLY A 48 -30.10 -15.23 -14.80
CA GLY A 48 -31.53 -15.21 -15.13
C GLY A 48 -32.48 -15.76 -14.05
N SER A 49 -31.97 -16.54 -13.09
CA SER A 49 -32.82 -17.16 -12.06
C SER A 49 -33.13 -16.17 -10.91
N PRO A 50 -34.41 -15.95 -10.55
CA PRO A 50 -34.79 -15.14 -9.38
C PRO A 50 -34.18 -15.67 -8.08
N LEU A 51 -34.03 -17.00 -7.98
CA LEU A 51 -33.39 -17.69 -6.86
C LEU A 51 -31.88 -17.41 -6.84
N ALA A 52 -31.23 -17.40 -8.01
CA ALA A 52 -29.82 -17.07 -8.13
C ALA A 52 -29.53 -15.60 -7.77
N LYS A 53 -30.39 -14.64 -8.15
CA LYS A 53 -30.23 -13.22 -7.77
C LYS A 53 -30.28 -13.01 -6.25
N GLY A 54 -31.21 -13.66 -5.55
CA GLY A 54 -31.31 -13.58 -4.09
C GLY A 54 -30.13 -14.24 -3.38
N MET A 55 -29.72 -15.42 -3.85
CA MET A 55 -28.60 -16.18 -3.27
C MET A 55 -27.26 -15.49 -3.52
N MET A 56 -27.06 -14.91 -4.71
CA MET A 56 -25.86 -14.14 -5.06
C MET A 56 -25.78 -12.80 -4.33
N SER A 57 -26.91 -12.13 -4.10
CA SER A 57 -26.95 -10.91 -3.26
C SER A 57 -26.57 -11.20 -1.80
N LYS A 58 -27.05 -12.30 -1.24
CA LYS A 58 -26.69 -12.75 0.12
C LYS A 58 -25.22 -13.16 0.22
N PHE A 59 -24.72 -13.90 -0.78
CA PHE A 59 -23.31 -14.27 -0.89
C PHE A 59 -22.40 -13.04 -0.99
N TYR A 60 -22.75 -12.08 -1.83
CA TYR A 60 -21.99 -10.83 -2.00
C TYR A 60 -21.98 -9.99 -0.72
N ARG A 61 -23.09 -9.94 0.01
CA ARG A 61 -23.17 -9.26 1.31
C ARG A 61 -22.32 -9.96 2.38
N MET A 62 -22.23 -11.29 2.33
CA MET A 62 -21.33 -12.09 3.15
C MET A 62 -19.85 -11.86 2.76
N TRP A 63 -19.54 -11.76 1.48
CA TRP A 63 -18.18 -11.49 0.98
C TRP A 63 -17.69 -10.07 1.28
N LYS A 64 -18.61 -9.12 1.45
CA LYS A 64 -18.33 -7.77 1.95
C LYS A 64 -18.17 -7.69 3.48
N ASN A 65 -18.42 -8.78 4.21
CA ASN A 65 -18.24 -8.79 5.65
C ASN A 65 -16.73 -8.87 6.00
N PRO A 66 -16.16 -7.88 6.71
CA PRO A 66 -14.75 -7.87 7.05
C PRO A 66 -14.32 -9.05 7.93
N ALA A 67 -15.24 -9.63 8.72
CA ALA A 67 -14.96 -10.82 9.51
C ALA A 67 -14.75 -12.05 8.61
N PHE A 68 -15.61 -12.23 7.61
CA PHE A 68 -15.53 -13.33 6.66
C PHE A 68 -14.26 -13.26 5.81
N ILE A 69 -13.90 -12.06 5.33
CA ILE A 69 -12.64 -11.86 4.59
C ILE A 69 -11.42 -12.19 5.46
N LYS A 70 -11.46 -11.85 6.76
CA LYS A 70 -10.37 -12.23 7.69
C LYS A 70 -10.29 -13.75 7.84
N GLN A 71 -11.41 -14.44 8.03
CA GLN A 71 -11.47 -15.91 8.11
C GLN A 71 -10.91 -16.59 6.85
N LEU A 72 -11.24 -16.08 5.67
CA LEU A 72 -10.68 -16.61 4.43
C LEU A 72 -9.17 -16.39 4.34
N ARG A 73 -8.66 -15.21 4.73
CA ARG A 73 -7.21 -14.95 4.74
C ARG A 73 -6.48 -15.83 5.74
N THR A 74 -7.02 -16.04 6.94
CA THR A 74 -6.40 -16.89 7.95
C THR A 74 -6.36 -18.34 7.48
N LEU A 75 -7.49 -18.86 6.99
CA LEU A 75 -7.57 -20.21 6.42
C LEU A 75 -6.58 -20.40 5.26
N THR A 76 -6.51 -19.43 4.35
CA THR A 76 -5.58 -19.46 3.21
C THR A 76 -4.12 -19.43 3.68
N ALA A 77 -3.79 -18.63 4.69
CA ALA A 77 -2.45 -18.59 5.27
C ALA A 77 -2.08 -19.93 5.93
N HIS A 78 -3.04 -20.61 6.57
CA HIS A 78 -2.83 -21.95 7.11
C HIS A 78 -2.57 -22.99 6.01
N MET A 79 -3.38 -23.00 4.94
CA MET A 79 -3.14 -23.85 3.77
C MET A 79 -1.76 -23.61 3.16
N ALA A 80 -1.36 -22.35 3.01
CA ALA A 80 -0.04 -21.99 2.47
C ALA A 80 1.12 -22.42 3.40
N LYS A 81 0.95 -22.31 4.73
CA LYS A 81 1.93 -22.82 5.71
C LYS A 81 2.08 -24.34 5.64
N GLU A 82 1.02 -25.05 5.32
CA GLU A 82 1.03 -26.51 5.12
C GLU A 82 1.49 -26.92 3.71
N GLY A 83 1.88 -25.96 2.86
CA GLY A 83 2.39 -26.23 1.52
C GLY A 83 1.32 -26.68 0.52
N VAL A 84 0.04 -26.42 0.79
CA VAL A 84 -1.06 -26.80 -0.10
C VAL A 84 -1.11 -25.84 -1.28
N ASP A 85 -1.06 -26.38 -2.50
CA ASP A 85 -1.29 -25.58 -3.70
C ASP A 85 -2.77 -25.25 -3.86
N ILE A 86 -3.14 -24.01 -3.54
CA ILE A 86 -4.52 -23.50 -3.59
C ILE A 86 -5.07 -23.51 -5.03
N LYS A 87 -4.22 -23.56 -6.05
CA LYS A 87 -4.66 -23.64 -7.45
C LYS A 87 -5.05 -25.07 -7.85
N ASN A 88 -4.60 -26.07 -7.10
CA ASN A 88 -4.95 -27.46 -7.33
C ASN A 88 -6.14 -27.86 -6.45
N MET A 89 -7.31 -28.02 -7.10
CA MET A 89 -8.54 -28.38 -6.40
C MET A 89 -8.49 -29.75 -5.71
N GLU A 90 -7.70 -30.70 -6.19
CA GLU A 90 -7.55 -32.02 -5.54
C GLU A 90 -6.74 -31.89 -4.25
N ALA A 91 -5.66 -31.10 -4.27
CA ALA A 91 -4.85 -30.82 -3.08
C ALA A 91 -5.68 -30.06 -2.03
N VAL A 92 -6.48 -29.08 -2.45
CA VAL A 92 -7.40 -28.35 -1.57
C VAL A 92 -8.46 -29.28 -0.98
N LYS A 93 -9.08 -30.15 -1.81
CA LYS A 93 -10.10 -31.09 -1.33
C LYS A 93 -9.53 -32.07 -0.31
N ALA A 94 -8.39 -32.68 -0.60
CA ALA A 94 -7.71 -33.60 0.32
C ALA A 94 -7.34 -32.90 1.64
N TRP A 95 -6.93 -31.64 1.57
CA TRP A 95 -6.65 -30.84 2.76
C TRP A 95 -7.89 -30.54 3.58
N ILE A 96 -9.01 -30.19 2.94
CA ILE A 96 -10.30 -29.93 3.61
C ILE A 96 -10.81 -31.20 4.29
N GLU A 97 -10.75 -32.35 3.63
CA GLU A 97 -11.17 -33.63 4.22
C GLU A 97 -10.32 -33.98 5.44
N LYS A 98 -9.00 -33.77 5.35
CA LYS A 98 -8.06 -33.99 6.45
C LYS A 98 -8.28 -33.04 7.64
N ASN A 99 -8.75 -31.83 7.39
CA ASN A 99 -8.93 -30.78 8.40
C ASN A 99 -10.40 -30.48 8.71
N LYS A 100 -11.34 -31.34 8.30
CA LYS A 100 -12.79 -31.10 8.36
C LYS A 100 -13.24 -30.75 9.78
N ASP A 101 -12.82 -31.53 10.78
CA ASP A 101 -13.19 -31.30 12.18
C ASP A 101 -12.67 -29.96 12.71
N ALA A 102 -11.48 -29.54 12.28
CA ALA A 102 -10.87 -28.27 12.68
C ALA A 102 -11.53 -27.06 12.00
N ILE A 103 -12.03 -27.23 10.77
CA ILE A 103 -12.80 -26.21 10.06
C ILE A 103 -14.17 -26.05 10.72
N GLU A 104 -14.85 -27.16 11.03
CA GLU A 104 -16.15 -27.16 11.71
C GLU A 104 -16.06 -26.62 13.15
N SER A 105 -14.98 -26.93 13.86
CA SER A 105 -14.72 -26.38 15.20
C SER A 105 -14.26 -24.92 15.19
N GLY A 106 -14.08 -24.32 14.01
CA GLY A 106 -13.68 -22.91 13.86
C GLY A 106 -12.24 -22.60 14.26
N LYS A 107 -11.36 -23.60 14.32
CA LYS A 107 -9.95 -23.47 14.76
C LYS A 107 -9.12 -22.48 13.91
N PHE A 108 -9.56 -22.20 12.68
CA PHE A 108 -8.89 -21.29 11.75
C PHE A 108 -9.48 -19.87 11.72
N ASN A 109 -10.49 -19.59 12.56
CA ASN A 109 -11.11 -18.27 12.66
C ASN A 109 -10.29 -17.29 13.50
N GLU A 110 -9.36 -17.81 14.29
CA GLU A 110 -8.45 -17.02 15.09
C GLU A 110 -7.28 -16.55 14.21
N ALA A 111 -6.97 -15.25 14.31
CA ALA A 111 -5.78 -14.72 13.67
C ALA A 111 -4.55 -15.39 14.29
N PRO A 112 -3.53 -15.78 13.50
CA PRO A 112 -2.25 -16.21 14.04
C PRO A 112 -1.77 -15.16 15.06
N GLN A 113 -1.73 -15.56 16.32
CA GLN A 113 -1.04 -14.81 17.38
C GLN A 113 0.46 -14.98 17.13
N GLU A 114 1.24 -13.91 17.26
CA GLU A 114 2.63 -13.76 16.79
C GLU A 114 2.77 -13.74 15.25
N SER A 115 3.45 -12.80 14.59
CA SER A 115 4.52 -11.91 15.02
C SER A 115 4.77 -10.87 13.90
N ALA A 116 5.15 -9.66 14.31
CA ALA A 116 5.62 -8.54 13.51
C ALA A 116 4.61 -7.94 12.51
N LYS A 117 4.04 -6.78 12.89
CA LYS A 117 3.67 -5.77 11.88
C LYS A 117 4.90 -5.60 10.96
N PRO A 118 4.75 -5.62 9.62
CA PRO A 118 5.88 -5.31 8.76
C PRO A 118 6.42 -3.94 9.20
N GLU A 119 7.68 -3.90 9.62
CA GLU A 119 8.30 -2.63 10.00
C GLU A 119 8.26 -1.72 8.78
N THR A 120 7.56 -0.60 8.90
CA THR A 120 7.55 0.42 7.87
C THR A 120 8.93 1.05 7.84
N TYR A 121 9.66 0.85 6.74
CA TYR A 121 10.95 1.50 6.55
C TYR A 121 10.75 3.03 6.51
N VAL A 122 11.28 3.72 7.53
CA VAL A 122 11.36 5.17 7.56
C VAL A 122 12.64 5.58 6.85
N LYS A 123 12.53 6.36 5.77
CA LYS A 123 13.71 6.97 5.15
C LYS A 123 14.38 7.89 6.16
N THR A 124 15.64 7.62 6.50
CA THR A 124 16.45 8.41 7.43
C THR A 124 17.07 9.65 6.80
N GLY A 125 16.95 9.83 5.48
CA GLY A 125 17.50 10.97 4.74
C GLY A 125 16.45 12.02 4.37
N PRO A 126 16.86 13.28 4.15
CA PRO A 126 15.99 14.32 3.62
C PRO A 126 15.47 13.93 2.24
N ASP A 127 14.20 14.25 1.95
CA ASP A 127 13.64 14.09 0.62
C ASP A 127 14.38 15.01 -0.37
N VAL A 128 14.97 14.42 -1.41
CA VAL A 128 15.62 15.19 -2.48
C VAL A 128 14.52 15.78 -3.36
N GLY A 129 14.40 17.10 -3.35
CA GLY A 129 13.46 17.81 -4.18
C GLY A 129 13.81 17.70 -5.67
N ARG A 130 12.79 17.81 -6.52
CA ARG A 130 12.91 17.68 -7.99
C ARG A 130 13.98 18.60 -8.60
N ASN A 131 14.17 19.79 -8.01
CA ASN A 131 15.11 20.80 -8.52
C ASN A 131 16.47 20.81 -7.80
N ASP A 132 16.64 20.03 -6.74
CA ASP A 132 17.87 20.01 -5.93
C ASP A 132 19.05 19.37 -6.67
N PRO A 133 20.30 19.67 -6.29
CA PRO A 133 21.47 18.99 -6.84
C PRO A 133 21.36 17.47 -6.63
N CYS A 134 21.70 16.69 -7.65
CA CYS A 134 21.65 15.23 -7.58
C CYS A 134 22.64 14.71 -6.53
N PRO A 135 22.21 13.86 -5.58
CA PRO A 135 23.10 13.25 -4.57
C PRO A 135 24.14 12.30 -5.19
N CYS A 136 24.00 11.97 -6.47
CA CYS A 136 24.93 11.17 -7.25
C CYS A 136 26.24 11.90 -7.65
N GLY A 137 26.42 13.17 -7.25
CA GLY A 137 27.63 13.93 -7.56
C GLY A 137 27.73 14.45 -9.00
N SER A 138 26.67 14.35 -9.80
CA SER A 138 26.70 14.74 -11.22
C SER A 138 26.64 16.26 -11.47
N GLY A 139 26.40 17.07 -10.43
CA GLY A 139 26.17 18.52 -10.55
C GLY A 139 24.86 18.91 -11.25
N LYS A 140 24.07 17.96 -11.75
CA LYS A 140 22.78 18.20 -12.43
C LYS A 140 21.63 18.21 -11.42
N LYS A 141 20.53 18.91 -11.74
CA LYS A 141 19.28 18.85 -10.96
C LYS A 141 18.75 17.41 -10.91
N TYR A 142 18.19 16.98 -9.78
CA TYR A 142 17.68 15.62 -9.57
C TYR A 142 16.73 15.16 -10.69
N LYS A 143 15.83 16.04 -11.15
CA LYS A 143 14.92 15.83 -12.29
C LYS A 143 15.54 15.61 -13.66
N LYS A 144 16.82 15.92 -13.82
CA LYS A 144 17.57 15.76 -15.08
C LYS A 144 18.70 14.73 -14.92
N CYS A 145 18.75 14.05 -13.78
CA CYS A 145 19.74 13.01 -13.50
C CYS A 145 19.03 11.76 -13.00
N CYS A 146 19.15 11.40 -11.72
CA CYS A 146 18.62 10.14 -11.18
C CYS A 146 17.09 9.98 -11.26
N GLN A 147 16.31 11.06 -11.35
CA GLN A 147 14.86 10.93 -11.54
C GLN A 147 14.47 10.52 -12.97
N THR A 148 15.35 10.72 -13.96
CA THR A 148 15.10 10.44 -15.39
C THR A 148 15.97 9.33 -15.95
N LYS A 149 16.81 8.68 -15.15
CA LYS A 149 17.50 7.46 -15.55
C LYS A 149 16.45 6.34 -15.60
N ALA A 150 15.84 6.16 -16.77
CA ALA A 150 15.10 4.97 -17.17
C ALA A 150 16.06 4.01 -17.87
#